data_AF-A0A928VJL8-F1
#
_entry.id   AF-A0A928VJL8-F1
#
_cell.length_a   1.000
_cell.length_b   1.000
_cell.length_c   1.000
_cell.angle_alpha   90.00
_cell.angle_beta   90.00
_cell.angle_gamma   90.00
#
_symmetry.space_group_name_H-M   'P 1'
#
loop_
_entity.id
_entity.type
_entity.pdbx_description
1 polymer ?
#
loop_
_entity_poly.entity_id
_entity_poly.type
_entity_poly.pdbx_seq_one_letter_code
_entity_poly.pdbx_strand_id
1 'polypeptide(L)'
;MNIEEFLELYDSGERDFTHVNLDTARIYECNIENVDFSYTELSDFYSSQASFINCNFTNANLANMEMREGGLVNCNLTNANLSGAKISEIDHCFFKDTIMSDGSYNSDGIVLFRQDG
;
A
#
# COMPACT_ATOMS: atom_id res chain seq x y z
N MET A 1 8.17 1.93 14.39
CA MET A 1 6.88 2.45 14.88
C MET A 1 5.98 1.24 15.12
N ASN A 2 5.09 1.28 16.10
CA ASN A 2 4.07 0.24 16.24
C ASN A 2 2.73 0.71 15.63
N ILE A 3 1.74 -0.18 15.50
CA ILE A 3 0.49 0.19 14.82
C ILE A 3 -0.37 1.16 15.62
N GLU A 4 -0.35 1.09 16.95
CA GLU A 4 -1.09 2.01 17.81
C GLU A 4 -0.54 3.43 17.66
N GLU A 5 0.78 3.59 17.70
CA GLU A 5 1.49 4.85 17.49
C GLU A 5 1.20 5.43 16.09
N PHE A 6 1.20 4.58 15.06
CA PHE A 6 0.82 5.01 13.71
C PHE A 6 -0.60 5.59 13.66
N LEU A 7 -1.58 4.86 14.22
CA LEU A 7 -2.99 5.26 14.20
C LEU A 7 -3.21 6.54 15.02
N GLU A 8 -2.58 6.66 16.20
CA GLU A 8 -2.66 7.88 17.02
C GLU A 8 -2.10 9.10 16.28
N LEU A 9 -0.94 8.97 15.62
CA LEU A 9 -0.35 10.05 14.84
C LEU A 9 -1.23 10.40 13.63
N TYR A 10 -1.73 9.41 12.91
CA TYR A 10 -2.65 9.61 11.78
C TYR A 10 -3.93 10.34 12.21
N ASP A 11 -4.54 9.93 13.32
CA ASP A 11 -5.73 10.56 13.88
C ASP A 11 -5.47 12.00 14.35
N SER A 12 -4.23 12.28 14.78
CA SER A 12 -3.80 13.64 15.15
C SER A 12 -3.54 14.57 13.97
N GLY A 13 -3.54 14.04 12.75
CA GLY A 13 -3.33 14.80 11.51
C GLY A 13 -1.95 14.61 10.86
N GLU A 14 -1.09 13.75 11.40
CA GLU A 14 0.18 13.41 10.75
C GLU A 14 -0.08 12.68 9.44
N ARG A 15 0.67 13.01 8.40
CA ARG A 15 0.53 12.42 7.05
C ARG A 15 1.87 12.04 6.45
N ASP A 16 2.99 12.42 7.06
CA ASP A 16 4.32 11.95 6.68
C ASP A 16 4.71 10.75 7.53
N PHE A 17 4.70 9.57 6.92
CA PHE A 17 5.21 8.34 7.49
C PHE A 17 6.33 7.77 6.64
N THR A 18 7.08 8.63 5.96
CA THR A 18 8.19 8.21 5.12
C THR A 18 9.25 7.45 5.93
N HIS A 19 9.84 6.42 5.33
CA HIS A 19 10.86 5.57 5.97
C HIS A 19 10.43 4.81 7.24
N VAL A 20 9.15 4.83 7.59
CA VAL A 20 8.65 4.07 8.74
C VAL A 20 8.66 2.57 8.42
N ASN A 21 9.07 1.77 9.41
CA ASN A 21 8.87 0.32 9.39
C ASN A 21 7.57 -0.04 10.13
N LEU A 22 6.65 -0.66 9.40
CA LEU A 22 5.38 -1.24 9.82
C LEU A 22 5.29 -2.72 9.37
N ASP A 23 6.42 -3.40 9.20
CA ASP A 23 6.46 -4.81 8.82
C ASP A 23 5.59 -5.65 9.75
N THR A 24 4.86 -6.61 9.19
CA THR A 24 3.97 -7.53 9.92
C THR A 24 2.81 -6.87 10.69
N ALA A 25 2.66 -5.54 10.61
CA ALA A 25 1.60 -4.83 11.30
C ALA A 25 0.22 -5.23 10.73
N ARG A 26 -0.81 -5.04 11.57
CA ARG A 26 -2.17 -5.47 11.28
C ARG A 26 -3.14 -4.34 11.54
N ILE A 27 -3.96 -4.01 10.56
CA ILE A 27 -5.08 -3.08 10.70
C ILE A 27 -6.39 -3.72 10.27
N TYR A 28 -7.48 -3.28 10.88
CA TYR A 28 -8.83 -3.76 10.60
C TYR A 28 -9.77 -2.57 10.52
N GLU A 29 -10.68 -2.56 9.54
CA GLU A 29 -11.78 -1.57 9.47
C GLU A 29 -11.31 -0.11 9.47
N CYS A 30 -10.24 0.21 8.73
CA CYS A 30 -9.63 1.54 8.69
C CYS A 30 -9.56 2.12 7.28
N ASN A 31 -9.87 3.41 7.13
CA ASN A 31 -9.63 4.17 5.90
C ASN A 31 -8.46 5.14 6.14
N ILE A 32 -7.34 4.87 5.46
CA ILE A 32 -6.14 5.70 5.51
C ILE A 32 -6.09 6.55 4.25
N GLU A 33 -6.14 7.87 4.40
CA GLU A 33 -6.27 8.79 3.28
C GLU A 33 -5.15 9.84 3.24
N ASN A 34 -4.62 10.08 2.04
CA ASN A 34 -3.66 11.15 1.74
C ASN A 34 -2.37 11.08 2.58
N VAL A 35 -1.84 9.87 2.78
CA VAL A 35 -0.61 9.61 3.55
C VAL A 35 0.59 9.39 2.62
N ASP A 36 1.75 9.94 3.00
CA ASP A 36 3.03 9.61 2.40
C ASP A 36 3.67 8.42 3.12
N PHE A 37 3.62 7.26 2.47
CA PHE A 37 4.31 6.02 2.83
C PHE A 37 5.52 5.77 1.91
N SER A 38 6.13 6.80 1.33
CA SER A 38 7.31 6.56 0.50
C SER A 38 8.46 5.99 1.33
N TYR A 39 9.18 5.04 0.73
CA TYR A 39 10.27 4.30 1.37
C TYR A 39 9.90 3.53 2.64
N THR A 40 8.63 3.23 2.90
CA THR A 40 8.24 2.45 4.06
C THR A 40 8.48 0.95 3.87
N GLU A 41 8.73 0.27 4.98
CA GLU A 41 8.74 -1.19 5.04
C GLU A 41 7.37 -1.68 5.55
N LEU A 42 6.64 -2.38 4.69
CA LEU A 42 5.29 -2.92 4.90
C LEU A 42 5.25 -4.41 4.50
N SER A 43 6.39 -5.10 4.60
CA SER A 43 6.47 -6.52 4.26
C SER A 43 5.65 -7.36 5.24
N ASP A 44 4.93 -8.35 4.71
CA ASP A 44 3.99 -9.19 5.45
C ASP A 44 2.89 -8.40 6.21
N PHE A 45 2.63 -7.15 5.81
CA PHE A 45 1.55 -6.34 6.39
C PHE A 45 0.19 -6.95 6.07
N TYR A 46 -0.71 -6.96 7.06
CA TYR A 46 -2.06 -7.50 6.90
C TYR A 46 -3.10 -6.42 7.11
N SER A 47 -4.08 -6.34 6.21
CA SER A 47 -5.29 -5.56 6.42
C SER A 47 -6.55 -6.34 6.11
N SER A 48 -7.63 -6.02 6.82
CA SER A 48 -8.97 -6.52 6.53
C SER A 48 -9.97 -5.39 6.63
N GLN A 49 -10.89 -5.28 5.67
CA GLN A 49 -11.89 -4.20 5.64
C GLN A 49 -11.27 -2.80 5.69
N ALA A 50 -10.08 -2.65 5.12
CA ALA A 50 -9.30 -1.43 5.19
C ALA A 50 -8.87 -0.96 3.80
N SER A 51 -8.97 0.35 3.57
CA SER A 51 -8.61 0.98 2.29
C SER A 51 -7.53 2.04 2.47
N PHE A 52 -6.60 2.10 1.51
CA PHE A 52 -5.63 3.17 1.40
C PHE A 52 -5.96 4.00 0.18
N ILE A 53 -6.26 5.29 0.37
CA ILE A 53 -6.82 6.17 -0.64
C ILE A 53 -5.91 7.38 -0.83
N ASN A 54 -5.51 7.67 -2.08
CA ASN A 54 -4.62 8.78 -2.41
C ASN A 54 -3.26 8.71 -1.69
N CYS A 55 -2.78 7.51 -1.37
CA CYS A 55 -1.51 7.33 -0.65
C CYS A 55 -0.32 7.24 -1.60
N ASN A 56 0.83 7.73 -1.13
CA ASN A 56 2.10 7.60 -1.84
C ASN A 56 2.90 6.42 -1.28
N PHE A 57 3.09 5.36 -2.06
CA PHE A 57 3.92 4.19 -1.73
C PHE A 57 5.19 4.15 -2.60
N THR A 58 5.68 5.30 -3.08
CA THR A 58 6.86 5.33 -3.94
C THR A 58 8.07 4.71 -3.21
N ASN A 59 8.75 3.76 -3.85
CA ASN A 59 9.87 2.99 -3.26
C ASN A 59 9.52 2.19 -2.00
N ALA A 60 8.24 1.97 -1.70
CA ALA A 60 7.84 1.17 -0.53
C ALA A 60 8.04 -0.33 -0.78
N ASN A 61 8.34 -1.07 0.27
CA ASN A 61 8.37 -2.52 0.24
C ASN A 61 7.04 -3.08 0.77
N LEU A 62 6.21 -3.60 -0.13
CA LEU A 62 4.89 -4.19 0.14
C LEU A 62 4.90 -5.71 -0.08
N ALA A 63 6.08 -6.34 -0.02
CA ALA A 63 6.24 -7.75 -0.29
C ALA A 63 5.35 -8.60 0.63
N ASN A 64 4.65 -9.57 0.06
CA ASN A 64 3.72 -10.46 0.76
C ASN A 64 2.57 -9.75 1.53
N MET A 65 2.31 -8.47 1.28
CA MET A 65 1.18 -7.78 1.89
C MET A 65 -0.13 -8.52 1.57
N GLU A 66 -0.98 -8.74 2.57
CA GLU A 66 -2.31 -9.32 2.38
C GLU A 66 -3.40 -8.29 2.74
N MET A 67 -4.23 -7.92 1.78
CA MET A 67 -5.39 -7.06 1.98
C MET A 67 -6.68 -7.80 1.62
N ARG A 68 -7.55 -8.01 2.62
CA ARG A 68 -8.85 -8.67 2.45
C ARG A 68 -9.98 -7.67 2.57
N GLU A 69 -10.98 -7.77 1.70
CA GLU A 69 -12.19 -6.92 1.76
C GLU A 69 -11.85 -5.41 1.79
N GLY A 70 -10.83 -5.00 1.03
CA GLY A 70 -10.33 -3.63 0.96
C GLY A 70 -9.25 -3.51 -0.10
N GLY A 71 -8.67 -2.32 -0.27
CA GLY A 71 -7.80 -2.07 -1.42
C GLY A 71 -6.97 -0.80 -1.41
N LEU A 72 -6.23 -0.65 -2.51
CA LEU A 72 -5.48 0.56 -2.85
C LEU A 72 -6.26 1.34 -3.89
N VAL A 73 -6.57 2.61 -3.62
CA VAL A 73 -7.34 3.47 -4.52
C VAL A 73 -6.59 4.76 -4.79
N ASN A 74 -6.33 5.06 -6.06
CA ASN A 74 -5.62 6.27 -6.48
C ASN A 74 -4.24 6.44 -5.81
N CYS A 75 -3.54 5.32 -5.58
CA CYS A 75 -2.22 5.32 -4.95
C CYS A 75 -1.08 5.34 -5.97
N ASN A 76 0.06 5.90 -5.57
CA ASN A 76 1.29 5.84 -6.36
C ASN A 76 2.21 4.73 -5.85
N LEU A 77 2.44 3.70 -6.65
CA LEU A 77 3.28 2.53 -6.32
C LEU A 77 4.59 2.53 -7.12
N THR A 78 5.03 3.70 -7.59
CA THR A 78 6.25 3.82 -8.41
C THR A 78 7.46 3.24 -7.67
N ASN A 79 8.25 2.37 -8.30
CA ASN A 79 9.38 1.67 -7.67
C ASN A 79 9.02 0.80 -6.45
N ALA A 80 7.75 0.53 -6.19
CA ALA A 80 7.36 -0.31 -5.07
C ALA A 80 7.65 -1.79 -5.35
N ASN A 81 7.77 -2.57 -4.28
CA ASN A 81 7.84 -4.03 -4.37
C ASN A 81 6.54 -4.68 -3.89
N LEU A 82 5.74 -5.24 -4.79
CA LEU A 82 4.53 -5.99 -4.48
C LEU A 82 4.74 -7.51 -4.56
N SER A 83 5.97 -8.02 -4.64
CA SER A 83 6.22 -9.46 -4.82
C SER A 83 5.45 -10.30 -3.79
N GLY A 84 4.59 -11.22 -4.25
CA GLY A 84 3.77 -12.07 -3.39
C GLY A 84 2.57 -11.39 -2.73
N ALA A 85 2.34 -10.09 -2.95
CA ALA A 85 1.21 -9.37 -2.38
C ALA A 85 -0.12 -9.86 -2.92
N LYS A 86 -1.11 -10.01 -2.03
CA LYS A 86 -2.49 -10.40 -2.32
C LYS A 86 -3.41 -9.26 -1.93
N ILE A 87 -3.75 -8.43 -2.91
CA ILE A 87 -4.57 -7.24 -2.71
C ILE A 87 -5.90 -7.48 -3.41
N SER A 88 -7.00 -7.41 -2.66
CA SER A 88 -8.35 -7.72 -3.19
C SER A 88 -8.80 -6.70 -4.23
N GLU A 89 -8.51 -5.43 -4.01
CA GLU A 89 -8.92 -4.34 -4.89
C GLU A 89 -7.76 -3.36 -5.13
N ILE A 90 -7.51 -3.07 -6.39
CA ILE A 90 -6.57 -2.05 -6.83
C ILE A 90 -7.30 -1.23 -7.89
N ASP A 91 -7.52 0.05 -7.60
CA ASP A 91 -8.25 0.95 -8.48
C ASP A 91 -7.47 2.26 -8.69
N HIS A 92 -7.42 2.73 -9.94
CA HIS A 92 -6.73 3.97 -10.35
C HIS A 92 -5.29 4.15 -9.83
N CYS A 93 -4.56 3.08 -9.53
CA CYS A 93 -3.19 3.16 -9.01
C CYS A 93 -2.13 3.22 -10.12
N PHE A 94 -0.98 3.82 -9.81
CA PHE A 94 0.15 4.00 -10.74
C PHE A 94 1.28 3.02 -10.43
N PHE A 95 1.77 2.27 -11.43
CA PHE A 95 2.66 1.09 -11.24
C PHE A 95 3.99 1.20 -11.99
N LYS A 96 4.53 2.41 -12.14
CA LYS A 96 5.77 2.58 -12.90
C LYS A 96 6.97 2.00 -12.16
N ASP A 97 7.82 1.27 -12.86
CA ASP A 97 9.05 0.71 -12.31
C ASP A 97 8.79 -0.22 -11.09
N THR A 98 7.60 -0.82 -11.00
CA THR A 98 7.12 -1.61 -9.86
C THR A 98 7.40 -3.10 -10.06
N ILE A 99 7.77 -3.82 -9.00
CA ILE A 99 7.74 -5.29 -9.00
C ILE A 99 6.31 -5.73 -8.65
N MET A 100 5.66 -6.47 -9.54
CA MET A 100 4.27 -6.92 -9.43
C MET A 100 4.12 -8.15 -8.52
N SER A 101 2.88 -8.49 -8.15
CA SER A 101 2.56 -9.62 -7.27
C SER A 101 3.10 -10.97 -7.72
N ASP A 102 3.20 -11.21 -9.04
CA ASP A 102 3.77 -12.43 -9.62
C ASP A 102 5.31 -12.39 -9.75
N GLY A 103 5.94 -11.31 -9.29
CA GLY A 103 7.38 -11.06 -9.39
C GLY A 103 7.84 -10.47 -10.71
N SER A 104 6.94 -10.23 -11.67
CA SER A 104 7.27 -9.53 -12.91
C SER A 104 7.60 -8.06 -12.65
N TYR A 105 8.44 -7.45 -13.49
CA TYR A 105 8.75 -6.02 -13.41
C TYR A 105 7.90 -5.25 -14.41
N ASN A 106 7.15 -4.26 -13.93
CA ASN A 106 6.41 -3.34 -14.76
C ASN A 106 7.20 -2.04 -14.96
N SER A 107 7.71 -1.81 -16.17
CA SER A 107 8.37 -0.55 -16.54
C SER A 107 7.40 0.57 -16.93
N ASP A 108 6.14 0.23 -17.20
CA ASP A 108 5.17 1.15 -17.77
C ASP A 108 4.27 1.75 -16.68
N GLY A 109 4.05 3.06 -16.74
CA GLY A 109 3.40 3.78 -15.65
C GLY A 109 1.91 3.52 -15.46
N ILE A 110 1.22 2.93 -16.44
CA ILE A 110 -0.23 2.77 -16.39
C ILE A 110 -0.58 1.32 -16.67
N VAL A 111 -1.00 0.59 -15.64
CA VAL A 111 -1.85 -0.58 -15.84
C VAL A 111 -3.23 -0.22 -15.34
N LEU A 112 -4.12 0.10 -16.28
CA LEU A 112 -5.56 0.16 -16.02
C LEU A 112 -6.03 -1.27 -15.75
N PHE A 113 -5.85 -1.77 -14.53
CA PHE A 113 -6.60 -2.94 -14.10
C PHE A 113 -8.03 -2.51 -13.81
N ARG A 114 -8.89 -2.53 -14.84
CA ARG A 114 -10.25 -3.00 -14.59
C ARG A 114 -10.20 -4.51 -14.66
N GLN A 115 -10.29 -5.20 -13.52
CA GLN A 115 -10.98 -6.48 -13.54
C GLN A 115 -12.47 -6.17 -13.67
N ASP A 116 -12.93 -5.97 -14.90
CA ASP A 116 -14.33 -6.19 -15.22
C ASP A 116 -14.52 -7.72 -15.22
N GLY A 117 -15.22 -8.26 -14.22
CA GLY A 117 -15.64 -9.66 -14.18
C GLY A 117 -15.79 -10.26 -12.79
#